data_AF-A0A1U7Y6D8-F1
#
_entry.id   AF-A0A1U7Y6D8-F1
#
_cell.length_a   1.000
_cell.length_b   1.000
_cell.length_c   1.000
_cell.angle_alpha   90.00
_cell.angle_beta   90.00
_cell.angle_gamma   90.00
#
_symmetry.space_group_name_H-M   'P 1'
#
loop_
_entity.id
_entity.type
_entity.pdbx_description
1 polymer ?
#
loop_
_entity_poly.entity_id
_entity_poly.type
_entity_poly.pdbx_seq_one_letter_code
_entity_poly.pdbx_strand_id
1 'polypeptide(L)'
;MELEHRAWWALKQLNMDPEAARQNRLTELHELEGFRYQAFESMRLYKERMKKMHDKHIVDRNFNPGDKVLLYNSRLRLFTGKLKSRWSGIFRVVQMFASGAVEIESEDGTNKFSVNGQRLKHYLGIAEEKWDKVVINLKEPQYTKEE
;
A
#
# COMPACT_ATOMS: atom_id res chain seq x y z
N MET A 1 -12.80 26.47 -66.85
CA MET A 1 -14.05 25.66 -66.87
C MET A 1 -13.77 24.15 -66.82
N GLU A 2 -12.68 23.63 -67.42
CA GLU A 2 -12.40 22.17 -67.41
C GLU A 2 -11.97 21.58 -66.05
N LEU A 3 -11.29 22.36 -65.21
CA LEU A 3 -10.79 21.91 -63.90
C LEU A 3 -11.93 21.59 -62.93
N GLU A 4 -12.95 22.45 -62.86
CA GLU A 4 -14.12 22.25 -61.99
C GLU A 4 -14.95 21.03 -62.43
N HIS A 5 -15.11 20.82 -63.74
CA HIS A 5 -15.83 19.67 -64.28
C HIS A 5 -15.09 18.34 -63.98
N ARG A 6 -13.75 18.32 -64.08
CA ARG A 6 -12.93 17.14 -63.71
C ARG A 6 -12.98 16.84 -62.21
N ALA A 7 -12.93 17.87 -61.36
CA ALA A 7 -13.05 17.71 -59.91
C ALA A 7 -14.43 17.16 -59.52
N TRP A 8 -15.50 17.67 -60.13
CA TRP A 8 -16.86 17.17 -59.91
C TRP A 8 -17.03 15.72 -60.37
N TRP A 9 -16.49 15.35 -61.53
CA TRP A 9 -16.53 13.97 -62.02
C TRP A 9 -15.72 13.00 -61.15
N ALA A 10 -14.58 13.42 -60.61
CA ALA A 10 -13.80 12.63 -59.65
C ALA A 10 -14.58 12.41 -58.35
N LEU A 11 -15.25 13.43 -57.83
CA LEU A 11 -16.11 13.31 -56.64
C LEU A 11 -17.29 12.34 -56.87
N LYS A 12 -17.89 12.41 -58.06
CA LYS A 12 -18.98 11.52 -58.48
C LYS A 12 -18.53 10.07 -58.68
N GLN A 13 -17.35 9.85 -59.25
CA GLN A 13 -16.70 8.53 -59.37
C GLN A 13 -16.38 7.92 -58.01
N LEU A 14 -16.00 8.75 -57.02
CA LEU A 14 -15.75 8.33 -55.65
C LEU A 14 -17.04 8.10 -54.84
N ASN A 15 -18.22 8.43 -55.37
CA ASN A 15 -19.53 8.20 -54.76
C ASN A 15 -19.64 8.67 -53.29
N MET A 16 -18.88 9.70 -52.93
CA MET A 16 -18.85 10.26 -51.58
C MET A 16 -20.03 11.21 -51.41
N ASP A 17 -21.11 10.75 -50.76
CA ASP A 17 -22.18 11.65 -50.32
C ASP A 17 -21.67 12.48 -49.11
N PRO A 18 -21.43 13.79 -49.29
CA PRO A 18 -20.88 14.63 -48.23
C PRO A 18 -21.81 14.74 -47.02
N GLU A 19 -23.13 14.60 -47.21
CA GLU A 19 -24.11 14.71 -46.13
C GLU A 19 -24.17 13.42 -45.30
N ALA A 20 -24.20 12.26 -45.96
CA ALA A 20 -24.07 10.97 -45.28
C ALA A 20 -22.74 10.85 -44.52
N ALA A 21 -21.63 11.30 -45.12
CA ALA A 21 -20.33 11.33 -44.45
C ALA A 21 -20.30 12.27 -43.23
N ARG A 22 -21.04 13.40 -43.28
CA ARG A 22 -21.18 14.32 -42.14
C ARG A 22 -21.96 13.65 -41.01
N GLN A 23 -23.07 13.00 -41.32
CA GLN A 23 -23.90 12.29 -40.34
C GLN A 23 -23.14 11.14 -39.68
N ASN A 24 -22.44 10.32 -40.47
CA ASN A 24 -21.62 9.22 -39.94
C ASN A 24 -20.52 9.72 -39.00
N ARG A 25 -19.84 10.83 -39.32
CA ARG A 25 -18.86 11.43 -38.41
C ARG A 25 -19.50 11.90 -37.11
N LEU A 26 -20.69 12.49 -37.17
CA LEU A 26 -21.41 12.93 -35.97
C LEU A 26 -21.80 11.75 -35.08
N THR A 27 -22.31 10.65 -35.66
CA THR A 27 -22.65 9.44 -34.91
C THR A 27 -21.42 8.80 -34.29
N GLU A 28 -20.31 8.68 -35.03
CA GLU A 28 -19.05 8.16 -34.48
C GLU A 28 -18.54 8.99 -33.30
N LEU A 29 -18.64 10.33 -33.38
CA LEU A 29 -18.25 11.21 -32.28
C LEU A 29 -19.12 11.00 -31.04
N HIS A 30 -20.43 10.83 -31.21
CA HIS A 30 -21.34 10.55 -30.09
C HIS A 30 -21.08 9.17 -29.48
N GLU A 31 -20.78 8.15 -30.29
CA GLU A 31 -20.40 6.82 -29.80
C GLU A 31 -19.11 6.89 -28.97
N LEU A 32 -18.09 7.62 -29.46
CA LEU A 32 -16.84 7.85 -28.73
C LEU A 32 -17.08 8.56 -27.39
N GLU A 33 -17.97 9.55 -27.37
CA GLU A 33 -18.35 10.24 -26.13
C GLU A 33 -19.05 9.27 -25.15
N GLY A 34 -19.93 8.40 -25.65
CA GLY A 34 -20.55 7.33 -24.88
C GLY A 34 -19.53 6.39 -24.24
N PHE A 35 -18.53 5.93 -25.00
CA PHE A 35 -17.47 5.07 -24.47
C PHE A 35 -16.62 5.77 -23.41
N ARG A 36 -16.29 7.05 -23.63
CA ARG A 36 -15.55 7.86 -22.63
C ARG A 36 -16.35 7.97 -21.34
N TYR A 37 -17.64 8.28 -21.44
CA TYR A 37 -18.52 8.37 -20.28
C TYR A 37 -18.58 7.05 -19.50
N GLN A 38 -18.79 5.92 -20.19
CA GLN A 38 -18.79 4.59 -19.57
C GLN A 38 -17.45 4.25 -18.90
N ALA A 39 -16.33 4.60 -19.51
CA ALA A 39 -15.01 4.39 -18.94
C ALA A 39 -14.81 5.22 -17.66
N PHE A 40 -15.26 6.48 -17.65
CA PHE A 40 -15.21 7.33 -16.47
C PHE A 40 -16.08 6.81 -15.34
N GLU A 41 -17.33 6.43 -15.63
CA GLU A 41 -18.23 5.81 -14.65
C GLU A 41 -17.64 4.53 -14.05
N SER A 42 -17.11 3.66 -14.90
CA SER A 42 -16.46 2.42 -14.47
C SER A 42 -15.24 2.68 -13.59
N MET A 43 -14.41 3.67 -13.96
CA MET A 43 -13.26 4.08 -13.16
C MET A 43 -13.68 4.67 -11.81
N ARG A 44 -14.72 5.50 -11.78
CA ARG A 44 -15.27 6.09 -10.55
C ARG A 44 -15.74 4.97 -9.62
N LEU A 45 -16.57 4.05 -10.12
CA LEU A 45 -17.07 2.92 -9.35
C LEU A 45 -15.95 2.03 -8.83
N TYR A 46 -14.93 1.76 -9.65
CA TYR A 46 -13.77 0.99 -9.22
C TYR A 46 -13.02 1.67 -8.07
N LYS A 47 -12.71 2.97 -8.20
CA LYS A 47 -12.04 3.75 -7.14
C LYS A 47 -12.86 3.79 -5.85
N GLU A 48 -14.17 3.95 -5.95
CA GLU A 48 -15.06 3.93 -4.79
C GLU A 48 -15.07 2.58 -4.09
N ARG A 49 -15.17 1.47 -4.84
CA ARG A 49 -15.10 0.12 -4.28
C ARG A 49 -13.77 -0.14 -3.59
N MET A 50 -12.67 0.23 -4.24
CA MET A 50 -11.32 0.08 -3.68
C MET A 50 -11.14 0.92 -2.43
N LYS A 51 -11.63 2.17 -2.40
CA LYS A 51 -11.61 3.02 -1.21
C LYS A 51 -12.41 2.41 -0.07
N LYS A 52 -13.65 1.97 -0.33
CA LYS A 52 -14.48 1.29 0.68
C LYS A 52 -13.78 0.04 1.24
N MET A 53 -13.14 -0.75 0.38
CA MET A 53 -12.38 -1.92 0.83
C MET A 53 -11.15 -1.51 1.65
N HIS A 54 -10.36 -0.56 1.18
CA HIS A 54 -9.21 -0.04 1.90
C HIS A 54 -9.60 0.46 3.30
N ASP A 55 -10.60 1.35 3.37
CA ASP A 55 -11.03 1.99 4.61
C ASP A 55 -11.61 0.98 5.61
N LYS A 56 -12.28 -0.08 5.14
CA LYS A 56 -12.72 -1.20 5.99
C LYS A 56 -11.58 -1.99 6.63
N HIS A 57 -10.40 -2.02 6.01
CA HIS A 57 -9.22 -2.75 6.51
C HIS A 57 -8.27 -1.85 7.32
N ILE A 58 -8.55 -0.56 7.45
CA ILE A 58 -7.81 0.32 8.35
C ILE A 58 -8.18 -0.08 9.78
N VAL A 59 -7.21 -0.61 10.52
CA VAL A 59 -7.39 -0.97 11.92
C VAL A 59 -7.17 0.27 12.78
N ASP A 60 -8.10 0.58 13.67
CA ASP A 60 -7.87 1.66 14.64
C ASP A 60 -6.73 1.26 15.60
N ARG A 61 -5.70 2.11 15.67
CA ARG A 61 -4.50 1.86 16.48
C ARG A 61 -4.27 3.07 17.37
N ASN A 62 -4.70 2.94 18.61
CA ASN A 62 -4.48 3.93 19.65
C ASN A 62 -3.21 3.57 20.43
N PHE A 63 -2.33 4.55 20.59
CA PHE A 63 -1.09 4.46 21.35
C PHE A 63 -1.07 5.55 22.43
N ASN A 64 -0.54 5.24 23.60
CA ASN A 64 -0.32 6.22 24.65
C ASN A 64 1.17 6.61 24.70
N PRO A 65 1.50 7.85 25.10
CA PRO A 65 2.87 8.22 25.43
C PRO A 65 3.47 7.24 26.45
N GLY A 66 4.64 6.70 26.12
CA GLY A 66 5.36 5.71 26.93
C GLY A 66 5.18 4.26 26.50
N ASP A 67 4.23 3.94 25.61
CA ASP A 67 4.03 2.58 25.11
C ASP A 67 5.26 2.09 24.33
N LYS A 68 5.61 0.81 24.52
CA LYS A 68 6.64 0.13 23.73
C LYS A 68 6.00 -0.41 22.44
N VAL A 69 6.57 -0.06 21.30
CA VAL A 69 6.05 -0.42 19.97
C VAL A 69 7.16 -0.95 19.06
N LEU A 70 6.77 -1.81 18.12
CA LEU A 70 7.62 -2.28 17.03
C LEU A 70 7.30 -1.51 15.75
N LEU A 71 8.33 -1.17 14.98
CA LEU A 71 8.18 -0.46 13.72
C LEU A 71 8.27 -1.39 12.51
N TYR A 72 7.27 -1.36 11.63
CA TYR A 72 7.31 -2.13 10.39
C TYR A 72 8.26 -1.51 9.36
N ASN A 73 9.23 -2.30 8.88
CA ASN A 73 10.14 -1.89 7.80
C ASN A 73 9.54 -2.19 6.42
N SER A 74 9.10 -1.13 5.72
CA SER A 74 8.53 -1.24 4.37
C SER A 74 9.58 -1.34 3.27
N ARG A 75 10.81 -0.86 3.51
CA ARG A 75 11.88 -0.87 2.51
C ARG A 75 12.28 -2.33 2.26
N LEU A 76 11.95 -2.83 1.07
CA LEU A 76 12.28 -4.16 0.59
C LEU A 76 13.80 -4.28 0.36
N ARG A 77 14.58 -4.31 1.43
CA ARG A 77 15.90 -4.95 1.36
C ARG A 77 15.64 -6.42 1.62
N LEU A 78 15.74 -7.21 0.55
CA LEU A 78 15.80 -8.68 0.57
C LEU A 78 16.47 -9.14 1.87
N PHE A 79 15.67 -9.62 2.82
CA PHE A 79 16.23 -10.31 3.98
C PHE A 79 16.99 -11.50 3.39
N THR A 80 18.32 -11.48 3.48
CA THR A 80 19.23 -12.46 2.83
C THR A 80 19.10 -13.89 3.39
N GLY A 81 18.10 -14.14 4.24
CA GLY A 81 17.78 -15.44 4.80
C GLY A 81 16.28 -15.56 5.09
N LYS A 82 15.75 -16.77 4.88
CA LYS A 82 14.38 -17.14 5.29
C LYS A 82 14.21 -16.87 6.80
N LEU A 83 13.02 -16.45 7.22
CA LEU A 83 12.56 -16.33 8.63
C LEU A 83 12.91 -15.05 9.45
N LYS A 84 13.38 -13.94 8.85
CA LYS A 84 13.50 -12.67 9.62
C LYS A 84 12.17 -11.91 9.69
N SER A 85 11.81 -11.42 10.88
CA SER A 85 10.65 -10.54 11.05
C SER A 85 10.89 -9.19 10.36
N ARG A 86 9.82 -8.61 9.80
CA ARG A 86 9.86 -7.27 9.18
C ARG A 86 9.72 -6.13 10.18
N TRP A 87 9.55 -6.48 11.45
CA TRP A 87 9.41 -5.54 12.54
C TRP A 87 10.81 -5.21 13.06
N SER A 88 11.21 -3.96 12.87
CA SER A 88 12.37 -3.37 13.52
C SER A 88 12.12 -3.29 15.03
N GLY A 89 13.21 -3.12 15.80
CA GLY A 89 13.26 -3.23 17.26
C GLY A 89 12.28 -2.37 18.06
N ILE A 90 12.48 -2.36 19.37
CA ILE A 90 11.57 -1.71 20.31
C ILE A 90 11.80 -0.20 20.27
N PHE A 91 10.73 0.54 20.13
CA PHE A 91 10.68 2.00 20.21
C PHE A 91 9.69 2.41 21.29
N ARG A 92 9.85 3.63 21.81
CA ARG A 92 8.93 4.22 22.76
C ARG A 92 8.10 5.31 22.09
N VAL A 93 6.81 5.33 22.35
CA VAL A 93 5.92 6.38 21.81
C VAL A 93 6.12 7.66 22.63
N VAL A 94 6.41 8.76 21.95
CA VAL A 94 6.57 10.09 22.57
C VAL A 94 5.23 10.80 22.58
N GLN A 95 4.61 10.94 21.41
CA GLN A 95 3.33 11.63 21.24
C GLN A 95 2.59 11.12 20.00
N MET A 96 1.27 11.27 20.02
CA MET A 96 0.42 11.06 18.85
C MET A 96 -0.14 12.38 18.35
N PHE A 97 -0.18 12.51 17.03
CA PHE A 97 -0.81 13.65 16.36
C PHE A 97 -2.24 13.28 15.94
N ALA A 98 -3.13 14.28 15.88
CA ALA A 98 -4.49 14.11 15.38
C ALA A 98 -4.57 13.58 13.93
N SER A 99 -3.49 13.72 13.16
CA SER A 99 -3.36 13.18 11.80
C SER A 99 -3.11 11.66 11.75
N GLY A 100 -2.94 10.99 12.89
CA GLY A 100 -2.59 9.56 12.96
C GLY A 100 -1.09 9.28 12.81
N ALA A 101 -0.27 10.32 12.71
CA ALA A 101 1.17 10.20 12.83
C ALA A 101 1.55 10.01 14.31
N VAL A 102 2.57 9.17 14.56
CA VAL A 102 3.08 8.86 15.89
C VAL A 102 4.56 9.16 15.89
N GLU A 103 4.99 9.99 16.84
CA GLU A 103 6.39 10.23 17.07
C GLU A 103 6.94 9.14 17.99
N ILE A 104 8.00 8.49 17.53
CA ILE A 104 8.66 7.42 18.25
C ILE A 104 10.11 7.79 18.53
N GLU A 105 10.61 7.34 19.67
CA GLU A 105 12.00 7.48 20.10
C GLU A 105 12.67 6.10 20.20
N SER A 106 13.94 6.03 19.81
CA SER A 106 14.79 4.87 20.08
C SER A 106 15.02 4.73 21.59
N GLU A 107 15.30 3.51 22.05
CA GLU A 107 15.58 3.23 23.47
C GLU A 107 16.77 4.05 24.01
N ASP A 108 17.77 4.30 23.17
CA ASP A 108 18.94 5.14 23.50
C ASP A 108 18.62 6.65 23.53
N GLY A 109 17.38 7.06 23.27
CA GLY A 109 16.95 8.46 23.20
C GLY A 109 17.58 9.28 22.06
N THR A 110 18.46 8.68 21.26
CA THR A 110 19.32 9.37 20.30
C THR A 110 18.54 9.85 19.08
N ASN A 111 17.53 9.07 18.65
CA ASN A 111 16.78 9.32 17.41
C ASN A 111 15.29 9.42 17.69
N LYS A 112 14.68 10.53 17.26
CA LYS A 112 13.23 10.76 17.24
C LYS A 112 12.77 10.99 15.82
N PHE A 113 11.68 10.33 15.43
CA PHE A 113 11.09 10.52 14.12
C PHE A 113 9.61 10.17 14.11
N SER A 114 8.88 10.77 13.17
CA SER A 114 7.44 10.58 13.00
C SER A 114 7.16 9.48 11.98
N VAL A 115 6.25 8.56 12.32
CA VAL A 115 5.81 7.46 11.46
C VAL A 115 4.29 7.38 11.43
N ASN A 116 3.75 6.74 10.39
CA ASN A 116 2.33 6.41 10.37
C ASN A 116 2.02 5.35 11.43
N GLY A 117 1.04 5.58 12.31
CA GLY A 117 0.62 4.65 13.35
C GLY A 117 0.21 3.27 12.84
N GLN A 118 -0.27 3.15 11.59
CA GLN A 118 -0.57 1.87 10.95
C GLN A 118 0.66 0.96 10.79
N ARG A 119 1.86 1.54 10.81
CA ARG A 119 3.14 0.81 10.73
C ARG A 119 3.69 0.44 12.10
N LEU A 120 2.97 0.74 13.18
CA LEU A 120 3.35 0.42 14.54
C LEU A 120 2.51 -0.73 15.08
N LYS A 121 3.14 -1.56 15.91
CA LYS A 121 2.46 -2.63 16.64
C LYS A 121 2.89 -2.57 18.10
N HIS A 122 1.94 -2.68 19.02
CA HIS A 122 2.24 -2.81 20.45
C HIS A 122 3.20 -3.96 20.70
N TYR A 123 4.30 -3.65 21.39
CA TYR A 123 5.21 -4.65 21.91
C TYR A 123 4.66 -5.11 23.25
N LEU A 124 3.98 -6.25 23.25
CA LEU A 124 3.39 -6.79 24.48
C LEU A 124 4.44 -7.26 25.47
N GLY A 125 5.66 -7.58 25.01
CA GLY A 125 6.70 -8.18 25.82
C GLY A 125 6.26 -9.52 26.41
N ILE A 126 7.20 -10.45 26.54
CA ILE A 126 7.09 -11.38 27.67
C ILE A 126 7.42 -10.47 28.84
N ALA A 127 6.49 -10.29 29.79
CA ALA A 127 6.81 -9.60 31.02
C ALA A 127 8.16 -10.14 31.49
N GLU A 128 9.06 -9.26 31.93
CA GLU A 128 10.19 -9.70 32.72
C GLU A 128 9.60 -10.35 33.98
N GLU A 129 9.18 -11.62 33.87
CA GLU A 129 9.40 -12.54 34.95
C GLU A 129 10.87 -12.37 35.22
N LYS A 130 11.16 -11.71 36.35
CA LYS A 130 12.42 -11.83 37.03
C LYS A 130 12.58 -13.33 37.23
N TRP A 131 13.12 -14.02 36.23
CA TRP A 131 13.76 -15.28 36.45
C TRP A 131 14.92 -14.89 37.35
N ASP A 132 14.69 -15.01 38.65
CA ASP A 132 15.78 -15.19 39.60
C ASP A 132 16.71 -16.15 38.90
N LYS A 133 17.91 -15.68 38.54
CA LYS A 133 18.90 -16.48 37.84
C LYS A 133 19.30 -17.59 38.80
N VAL A 134 18.53 -18.69 38.84
CA VAL A 134 18.90 -19.89 39.57
C VAL A 134 19.99 -20.52 38.72
N VAL A 135 21.23 -20.22 39.08
CA VAL A 135 22.40 -20.88 38.53
C VAL A 135 22.38 -22.32 39.03
N ILE A 136 21.85 -23.23 38.22
CA ILE A 136 21.86 -24.66 38.52
C ILE A 136 23.26 -25.17 38.13
N ASN A 137 24.11 -25.37 39.13
CA ASN A 137 25.42 -26.01 38.93
C ASN A 137 25.20 -27.49 38.60
N LEU A 138 25.27 -27.85 37.31
CA LEU A 138 25.23 -29.23 36.86
C LEU A 138 26.53 -29.94 37.29
N LYS A 139 26.40 -30.98 38.11
CA LYS A 139 27.51 -31.90 38.40
C LYS A 139 27.62 -32.94 37.29
N GLU A 140 28.85 -33.29 36.95
CA GLU A 140 29.12 -34.32 35.96
C GLU A 140 28.55 -35.68 36.41
N PRO A 141 27.90 -36.43 35.51
CA PRO A 141 27.33 -37.73 35.84
C PRO A 141 28.43 -38.73 36.20
N GLN A 142 28.22 -39.44 37.32
CA GLN A 142 29.07 -40.54 37.75
C GLN A 142 28.72 -41.78 36.91
N TYR A 143 29.63 -42.18 36.02
CA TYR A 143 29.51 -43.45 35.30
C TYR A 143 30.11 -44.56 36.16
N THR A 144 29.27 -45.45 36.67
CA THR A 144 29.72 -46.73 37.22
C THR A 144 30.29 -47.57 36.09
N LYS A 145 31.58 -47.91 36.20
CA LYS A 145 32.20 -48.92 35.35
C LYS A 145 31.69 -50.28 35.81
N GLU A 146 30.85 -50.90 35.01
CA GLU A 146 30.50 -52.31 35.18
C GLU A 146 31.72 -53.14 34.78
N GLU A 147 32.11 -54.05 35.68
CA GLU A 147 33.26 -54.97 35.57
C GLU A 147 33.04 -56.08 34.52
#